data_AF-A0A7Y7P3C4-F1
#
_entry.id   AF-A0A7Y7P3C4-F1
#
_cell.length_a   1.000
_cell.length_b   1.000
_cell.length_c   1.000
_cell.angle_alpha   90.00
_cell.angle_beta   90.00
_cell.angle_gamma   90.00
#
_symmetry.space_group_name_H-M   'P 1'
#
loop_
_entity.id
_entity.type
_entity.pdbx_description
1 polymer ?
#
loop_
_entity_poly.entity_id
_entity_poly.type
_entity_poly.pdbx_seq_one_letter_code
_entity_poly.pdbx_strand_id
1 'polypeptide(L)' 'MRSTLKYIVDNRGVRTSVIVPYDKWEKINEDYHKLQNKLKIFLAIQEGFGEIKTAKKQGSKLQTLSDFLNESNS' A
#
# COMPACT_ATOMS: atom_id res chain seq x y z
N MET A 1 -13.04 -6.23 26.54
CA MET A 1 -12.99 -4.84 27.07
C MET A 1 -13.57 -3.88 26.05
N ARG A 2 -14.60 -3.10 26.41
CA ARG A 2 -15.22 -2.09 25.53
C ARG A 2 -14.21 -0.97 25.28
N SER A 3 -13.67 -0.91 24.06
CA SER A 3 -12.82 0.20 23.64
C SER A 3 -13.71 1.38 23.29
N THR A 4 -13.96 2.26 24.27
CA THR A 4 -14.72 3.49 24.06
C THR A 4 -13.92 4.41 23.14
N LEU A 5 -14.21 4.39 21.83
CA LEU A 5 -13.71 5.43 20.91
C LEU A 5 -14.13 6.79 21.47
N LYS A 6 -13.16 7.65 21.77
CA LYS A 6 -13.44 9.03 22.19
C LYS A 6 -13.25 9.93 20.98
N TYR A 7 -14.17 10.86 20.78
CA TYR A 7 -14.12 11.84 19.70
C TYR A 7 -13.80 13.21 20.29
N ILE A 8 -12.93 13.96 19.62
CA ILE A 8 -12.74 15.38 19.87
C ILE A 8 -13.68 16.13 18.93
N VAL A 9 -14.49 17.02 19.50
CA VAL A 9 -15.45 17.86 18.77
C VAL A 9 -14.93 19.29 18.68
N ASP A 10 -15.16 19.96 17.54
CA ASP A 10 -14.88 21.38 17.39
C ASP A 10 -15.90 22.24 18.16
N ASN A 11 -15.67 23.55 18.18
CA ASN A 11 -16.52 24.52 18.87
C ASN A 11 -17.96 24.57 18.33
N ARG A 12 -18.25 23.90 17.21
CA ARG A 12 -19.57 23.78 16.58
C ARG A 12 -20.20 22.40 16.78
N GLY A 13 -19.55 21.52 17.56
CA GLY A 13 -20.02 20.17 17.85
C GLY A 13 -19.69 19.14 16.76
N VAL A 14 -18.91 19.48 15.74
CA VAL A 14 -18.52 18.58 14.65
C VAL A 14 -17.32 17.74 15.11
N ARG A 15 -17.42 16.41 14.96
CA ARG A 15 -16.34 15.48 15.32
C ARG A 15 -15.14 15.67 14.38
N THR A 16 -14.03 16.16 14.90
CA THR A 16 -12.84 16.52 14.11
C THR A 16 -11.71 15.51 14.25
N SER A 17 -11.64 14.79 15.37
CA SER A 17 -10.58 13.81 15.62
C SER A 17 -11.05 12.65 16.48
N VAL A 18 -10.33 11.54 16.42
CA VAL A 18 -10.61 10.32 17.18
C VAL A 18 -9.40 10.01 18.06
N ILE A 19 -9.66 9.78 19.35
CA ILE A 19 -8.65 9.27 20.28
C ILE A 19 -8.75 7.75 20.25
N VAL A 20 -7.65 7.14 19.85
CA VAL A 20 -7.47 5.69 19.77
C VAL A 20 -6.36 5.27 20.73
N PRO A 21 -6.48 4.11 21.41
CA PRO A 21 -5.37 3.51 22.12
C PRO A 21 -4.15 3.32 21.21
N TYR A 22 -2.96 3.58 21.74
CA TYR A 22 -1.72 3.57 20.97
C TYR A 22 -1.42 2.19 20.36
N ASP A 23 -1.61 1.12 21.11
CA ASP A 23 -1.47 -0.27 20.66
C ASP A 23 -2.32 -0.59 19.42
N LYS A 24 -3.54 -0.06 19.37
CA LYS A 24 -4.42 -0.21 18.21
C LYS A 24 -3.96 0.63 17.03
N TRP A 25 -3.52 1.85 17.29
CA TRP A 25 -3.02 2.74 16.25
C TRP A 25 -1.77 2.17 15.58
N GLU A 26 -0.84 1.66 16.38
CA GLU A 26 0.36 0.98 15.90
C GLU A 26 0.02 -0.21 15.01
N LYS A 27 -0.85 -1.11 15.48
CA LYS A 27 -1.31 -2.26 14.69
C LYS A 27 -1.96 -1.87 13.36
N ILE A 28 -2.82 -0.84 13.38
CA ILE A 28 -3.48 -0.34 12.15
C ILE A 28 -2.42 0.17 11.16
N ASN A 29 -1.41 0.89 11.62
CA ASN A 29 -0.35 1.39 10.75
C ASN A 29 0.53 0.27 10.20
N GLU A 30 0.89 -0.73 11.02
CA GLU A 30 1.63 -1.89 10.54
C GLU A 30 0.87 -2.63 9.44
N ASP A 31 -0.43 -2.89 9.65
CA ASP A 31 -1.28 -3.56 8.67
C ASP A 31 -1.45 -2.71 7.40
N TYR A 32 -1.57 -1.39 7.56
CA TYR A 32 -1.61 -0.44 6.44
C TYR A 32 -0.32 -0.48 5.61
N HIS A 33 0.85 -0.46 6.25
CA HIS A 33 2.14 -0.52 5.56
C HIS A 33 2.32 -1.85 4.82
N LYS A 34 1.94 -2.97 5.44
CA LYS A 34 1.97 -4.29 4.78
C LYS A 34 1.06 -4.32 3.54
N LEU A 35 -0.14 -3.75 3.65
CA LEU A 35 -1.09 -3.71 2.54
C LEU A 35 -0.60 -2.80 1.40
N GLN A 36 -0.05 -1.64 1.73
CA GLN A 36 0.56 -0.73 0.74
C GLN A 36 1.72 -1.40 0.00
N ASN A 37 2.60 -2.11 0.70
CA ASN A 37 3.69 -2.83 0.06
C ASN A 37 3.19 -3.93 -0.88
N LYS A 38 2.19 -4.71 -0.44
CA LYS A 38 1.56 -5.74 -1.27
C LYS A 38 0.91 -5.15 -2.52
N LEU A 39 0.23 -4.01 -2.38
CA LEU A 39 -0.37 -3.30 -3.51
C LEU A 39 0.70 -2.81 -4.49
N LYS A 40 1.80 -2.21 -3.99
CA LYS A 40 2.94 -1.76 -4.82
C LYS A 40 3.49 -2.92 -5.66
N ILE A 41 3.74 -4.07 -5.04
CA ILE A 41 4.26 -5.26 -5.73
C ILE A 41 3.28 -5.74 -6.82
N PHE A 42 1.99 -5.82 -6.52
CA PHE A 42 1.01 -6.28 -7.51
C PHE A 42 0.84 -5.32 -8.69
N LEU A 43 0.85 -4.01 -8.43
CA LEU A 43 0.79 -3.02 -9.50
C LEU A 43 2.03 -3.10 -10.39
N ALA A 44 3.21 -3.20 -9.78
CA ALA A 44 4.45 -3.34 -10.54
C ALA A 44 4.45 -4.63 -11.38
N ILE A 45 3.97 -5.76 -10.84
CA ILE A 45 3.84 -7.02 -11.60
C ILE A 45 2.86 -6.85 -12.78
N GLN A 46 1.74 -6.17 -12.56
CA GLN A 46 0.76 -5.89 -13.60
C GLN A 46 1.36 -5.02 -14.72
N GLU A 47 2.14 -4.00 -14.36
CA GLU A 47 2.88 -3.16 -15.30
C GLU A 47 3.89 -3.98 -16.10
N GLY A 48 4.69 -4.82 -15.44
CA GLY A 48 5.64 -5.71 -16.11
C GLY A 48 4.98 -6.68 -17.10
N PHE A 49 3.79 -7.21 -16.79
CA PHE A 49 3.02 -8.00 -17.76
C PHE A 49 2.55 -7.17 -18.97
N GLY A 50 2.21 -5.90 -18.76
CA GLY A 50 1.91 -4.96 -19.84
C GLY A 50 3.11 -4.74 -20.75
N GLU A 51 4.29 -4.54 -20.18
CA GLU A 51 5.56 -4.38 -20.90
C GLU A 51 5.96 -5.62 -21.69
N ILE A 52 5.79 -6.82 -21.12
CA ILE A 52 6.03 -8.08 -21.85
C ILE A 52 5.11 -8.17 -23.08
N LYS A 53 3.85 -7.75 -22.95
CA LYS A 53 2.88 -7.78 -24.05
C LYS A 53 3.26 -6.80 -25.17
N THR A 54 3.76 -5.61 -24.82
CA THR A 54 4.23 -4.62 -25.82
C THR A 54 5.55 -5.04 -26.45
N ALA A 55 6.50 -5.54 -25.65
CA ALA A 55 7.80 -6.03 -26.12
C ALA A 55 7.66 -7.22 -27.07
N LYS A 56 6.77 -8.18 -26.77
CA LYS A 56 6.45 -9.30 -27.67
C LYS A 56 5.91 -8.83 -29.02
N LYS A 57 5.17 -7.71 -29.06
CA LYS A 57 4.63 -7.12 -30.29
C LYS A 57 5.70 -6.36 -31.10
N GLN A 58 6.72 -5.81 -30.42
CA GLN A 58 7.79 -5.01 -31.04
C GLN A 58 9.10 -5.79 -31.27
N GLY A 59 9.21 -7.03 -30.79
CA GLY A 59 10.40 -7.88 -30.95
C GLY A 59 11.57 -7.48 -30.05
N SER A 60 11.33 -6.71 -28.98
CA SER A 60 12.37 -6.23 -28.07
C SER A 60 12.71 -7.24 -26.97
N LYS A 61 13.91 -7.08 -26.37
CA LYS A 61 14.44 -7.98 -25.33
C LYS A 61 13.54 -7.94 -24.09
N LEU A 62 13.03 -9.10 -23.70
CA LEU A 62 12.21 -9.27 -22.49
C LEU A 62 13.11 -9.24 -21.24
N GLN A 63 12.70 -8.46 -20.24
CA GLN A 63 13.33 -8.43 -18.92
C GLN A 63 13.03 -9.73 -18.16
N THR A 64 13.98 -10.25 -17.38
CA THR A 64 13.74 -11.45 -16.57
C THR A 64 13.05 -11.07 -15.25
N LEU A 65 12.36 -12.05 -14.63
CA LEU A 65 11.73 -11.84 -13.33
C LEU A 65 12.74 -11.40 -12.26
N SER A 66 13.98 -11.89 -12.35
CA SER A 66 15.07 -11.51 -11.44
C SER A 66 15.48 -10.04 -11.62
N ASP A 67 15.57 -9.55 -12.86
CA ASP A 67 15.91 -8.16 -13.14
C ASP A 67 14.82 -7.22 -12.59
N PHE A 68 13.55 -7.58 -12.80
CA PHE A 68 12.40 -6.81 -12.32
C PHE A 68 12.34 -6.75 -10.78
N LEU A 69 12.57 -7.87 -10.10
CA LEU A 69 12.56 -7.91 -8.63
C LEU A 69 13.67 -7.06 -8.01
N ASN A 70 14.83 -6.97 -8.66
CA ASN A 70 15.98 -6.18 -8.20
C ASN A 70 15.79 -4.67 -8.41
N GLU A 71 15.07 -4.23 -9.44
CA GLU A 71 14.73 -2.81 -9.67
C GLU A 71 13.80 -2.24 -8.59
N SER A 72 12.86 -3.03 -8.08
CA SER A 72 11.91 -2.56 -7.06
C SER A 72 12.52 -2.29 -5.67
N ASN A 73 13.78 -2.70 -5.48
CA ASN A 73 14.54 -2.66 -4.24
C ASN A 73 15.64 -1.58 -4.20
N SER A 74 15.78 -0.76 -5.24
CA SER A 74 16.60 0.48 -5.27
C SER A 74 15.73 1.72 -5.06
#